data_AF-R9MHS9-F1
#
_entry.id   AF-R9MHS9-F1
#
_cell.length_a   1.000
_cell.length_b   1.000
_cell.length_c   1.000
_cell.angle_alpha   90.00
_cell.angle_beta   90.00
_cell.angle_gamma   90.00
#
_symmetry.space_group_name_H-M   'P 1'
#
loop_
_entity.id
_entity.type
_entity.pdbx_description
1 polymer ?
#
loop_
_entity_poly.entity_id
_entity_poly.type
_entity_poly.pdbx_seq_one_letter_code
_entity_poly.pdbx_strand_id
1 'polypeptide(L)'
;MREMRTDSFWSLIAEMKKECGQDMDASLQWLTEQLTARGPQQAQNFHDIFHGYQQLANQYGLWNAASLMCGGCSDDGFIDFQAWLIAQGREVYLAALADPDSLADTEAYGGCQFEALTYVGNTVLETLTGQSAYDSMDPAAYDALVAELRQDITYGEGIGYPYEWDELETYLPRLCAKYLEPGTVESMLETGSTIWYSGSPDIQKARAGGPPQRGVPQINMNMEGM
;
A
#
# COMPACT_ATOMS: atom_id res chain seq x y z
N MET A 1 -26.37 7.64 -13.60
CA MET A 1 -25.03 8.15 -13.24
C MET A 1 -24.00 7.21 -13.83
N ARG A 2 -22.82 7.69 -14.27
CA ARG A 2 -21.74 6.79 -14.69
C ARG A 2 -21.20 6.06 -13.46
N GLU A 3 -21.03 4.76 -13.59
CA GLU A 3 -20.44 3.86 -12.60
C GLU A 3 -19.03 4.35 -12.19
N MET A 4 -18.64 4.18 -10.91
CA MET A 4 -17.27 4.49 -10.51
C MET A 4 -16.32 3.53 -11.22
N ARG A 5 -15.26 4.09 -11.81
CA ARG A 5 -14.15 3.36 -12.43
C ARG A 5 -12.85 3.88 -11.86
N THR A 6 -11.73 3.24 -12.17
CA THR A 6 -10.38 3.60 -11.72
C THR A 6 -10.09 5.11 -11.74
N ASP A 7 -10.32 5.78 -12.87
CA ASP A 7 -10.07 7.23 -12.99
C ASP A 7 -10.91 8.06 -12.03
N SER A 8 -12.19 7.69 -11.86
CA SER A 8 -13.11 8.39 -10.97
C SER A 8 -12.73 8.19 -9.50
N PHE A 9 -12.27 6.98 -9.14
CA PHE A 9 -11.77 6.68 -7.79
C PHE A 9 -10.54 7.52 -7.47
N TRP A 10 -9.52 7.50 -8.34
CA TRP A 10 -8.30 8.27 -8.12
C TRP A 10 -8.54 9.78 -8.17
N SER A 11 -9.48 10.25 -8.99
CA SER A 11 -9.90 11.66 -8.99
C SER A 11 -10.51 12.05 -7.64
N LEU A 12 -11.36 11.19 -7.05
CA LEU A 12 -11.97 11.45 -5.74
C LEU A 12 -10.92 11.49 -4.62
N ILE A 13 -9.94 10.58 -4.63
CA ILE A 13 -8.81 10.60 -3.68
C ILE A 13 -7.95 11.86 -3.87
N ALA A 14 -7.68 12.27 -5.11
CA ALA A 14 -6.92 13.47 -5.40
C ALA A 14 -7.64 14.75 -4.96
N GLU A 15 -8.96 14.83 -5.17
CA GLU A 15 -9.81 15.92 -4.68
C GLU A 15 -9.82 15.96 -3.14
N MET A 16 -10.00 14.82 -2.47
CA MET A 16 -9.91 14.71 -1.00
C MET A 16 -8.57 15.25 -0.49
N LYS A 17 -7.45 14.78 -1.06
CA LYS A 17 -6.11 15.24 -0.66
C LYS A 17 -5.91 16.74 -0.92
N LYS A 18 -6.47 17.27 -1.99
CA LYS A 18 -6.41 18.71 -2.31
C LYS A 18 -7.19 19.57 -1.32
N GLU A 19 -8.37 19.14 -0.90
CA GLU A 19 -9.24 19.92 -0.01
C GLU A 19 -8.86 19.75 1.47
N CYS A 20 -8.37 18.57 1.88
CA CYS A 20 -8.13 18.22 3.28
C CYS A 20 -6.64 18.14 3.65
N GLY A 21 -5.74 18.06 2.68
CA GLY A 21 -4.31 17.89 2.93
C GLY A 21 -4.01 16.59 3.69
N GLN A 22 -3.38 16.72 4.85
CA GLN A 22 -3.02 15.60 5.75
C GLN A 22 -3.97 15.48 6.96
N ASP A 23 -5.03 16.29 7.02
CA ASP A 23 -6.04 16.18 8.06
C ASP A 23 -6.93 14.96 7.78
N MET A 24 -6.70 13.89 8.53
CA MET A 24 -7.35 12.60 8.34
C MET A 24 -8.84 12.66 8.70
N ASP A 25 -9.20 13.40 9.76
CA ASP A 25 -10.60 13.55 10.17
C ASP A 25 -11.37 14.36 9.13
N ALA A 26 -10.79 15.45 8.63
CA ALA A 26 -11.38 16.24 7.55
C ALA A 26 -11.50 15.41 6.26
N SER A 27 -10.52 14.57 5.95
CA SER A 27 -10.54 13.68 4.78
C SER A 27 -11.69 12.68 4.86
N LEU A 28 -11.90 12.04 6.02
CA LEU A 28 -13.00 11.11 6.25
C LEU A 28 -14.36 11.81 6.12
N GLN A 29 -14.51 12.98 6.73
CA GLN A 29 -15.75 13.75 6.63
C GLN A 29 -16.05 14.12 5.17
N TRP A 30 -15.07 14.69 4.46
CA TRP A 30 -15.22 15.11 3.08
C TRP A 30 -15.61 13.93 2.18
N LEU A 31 -14.91 12.80 2.30
CA LEU A 31 -15.17 11.63 1.48
C LEU A 31 -16.55 11.02 1.75
N THR A 32 -16.96 10.98 3.03
CA THR A 32 -18.30 10.55 3.45
C THR A 32 -19.39 11.42 2.81
N GLU A 33 -19.25 12.75 2.84
CA GLU A 33 -20.19 13.69 2.22
C GLU A 33 -20.27 13.49 0.70
N GLN A 34 -19.12 13.34 0.03
CA GLN A 34 -19.08 13.13 -1.42
C GLN A 34 -19.73 11.81 -1.85
N LEU A 35 -19.44 10.70 -1.15
CA LEU A 35 -20.02 9.41 -1.47
C LEU A 35 -21.53 9.38 -1.17
N THR A 36 -21.95 10.01 -0.07
CA THR A 36 -23.38 10.17 0.27
C THR A 36 -24.13 10.89 -0.85
N ALA A 37 -23.59 11.99 -1.37
CA ALA A 37 -24.20 12.74 -2.47
C ALA A 37 -24.23 11.96 -3.80
N ARG A 38 -23.28 11.04 -4.01
CA ARG A 38 -23.18 10.19 -5.20
C ARG A 38 -24.08 8.95 -5.14
N GLY A 39 -24.53 8.57 -3.94
CA GLY A 39 -25.52 7.51 -3.70
C GLY A 39 -24.94 6.11 -3.49
N PRO A 40 -25.79 5.12 -3.17
CA PRO A 40 -25.36 3.84 -2.62
C PRO A 40 -24.49 3.01 -3.58
N GLN A 41 -24.83 2.94 -4.86
CA GLN A 41 -24.01 2.21 -5.84
C GLN A 41 -22.58 2.76 -5.92
N GLN A 42 -22.41 4.08 -5.75
CA GLN A 42 -21.08 4.70 -5.80
C GLN A 42 -20.29 4.42 -4.53
N ALA A 43 -20.97 4.30 -3.38
CA ALA A 43 -20.36 3.87 -2.13
C ALA A 43 -19.89 2.40 -2.20
N GLN A 44 -20.71 1.50 -2.78
CA GLN A 44 -20.31 0.10 -3.04
C GLN A 44 -19.10 0.04 -3.97
N ASN A 45 -19.14 0.74 -5.12
CA ASN A 45 -18.01 0.69 -6.04
C ASN A 45 -16.73 1.31 -5.45
N PHE A 46 -16.85 2.35 -4.63
CA PHE A 46 -15.70 2.90 -3.90
C PHE A 46 -15.10 1.84 -2.97
N HIS A 47 -15.94 1.15 -2.20
CA HIS A 47 -15.52 0.06 -1.33
C HIS A 47 -14.80 -1.04 -2.13
N ASP A 48 -15.39 -1.54 -3.21
CA ASP A 48 -14.82 -2.63 -4.01
C ASP A 48 -13.47 -2.23 -4.63
N ILE A 49 -13.36 -1.01 -5.19
CA ILE A 49 -12.12 -0.52 -5.79
C ILE A 49 -11.04 -0.29 -4.72
N PHE A 50 -11.41 0.28 -3.58
CA PHE A 50 -10.49 0.54 -2.47
C PHE A 50 -9.88 -0.76 -1.95
N HIS A 51 -10.72 -1.76 -1.67
CA HIS A 51 -10.25 -3.07 -1.22
C HIS A 51 -9.45 -3.81 -2.31
N GLY A 52 -9.80 -3.63 -3.59
CA GLY A 52 -9.01 -4.15 -4.70
C GLY A 52 -7.58 -3.59 -4.70
N TYR A 53 -7.42 -2.29 -4.45
CA TYR A 53 -6.09 -1.68 -4.32
C TYR A 53 -5.36 -2.09 -3.02
N GLN A 54 -6.06 -2.30 -1.90
CA GLN A 54 -5.43 -2.88 -0.71
C GLN A 54 -4.88 -4.28 -1.01
N GLN A 55 -5.67 -5.14 -1.66
CA GLN A 55 -5.24 -6.47 -2.07
C GLN A 55 -4.04 -6.42 -3.03
N LEU A 56 -4.04 -5.52 -4.00
CA LEU A 56 -2.92 -5.38 -4.95
C LEU A 56 -1.64 -4.86 -4.29
N ALA A 57 -1.78 -4.09 -3.20
CA ALA A 57 -0.70 -3.64 -2.33
C ALA A 57 -0.23 -4.67 -1.30
N ASN A 58 -0.84 -5.87 -1.27
CA ASN A 58 -0.41 -6.97 -0.42
C ASN A 58 0.87 -7.64 -0.95
N GLN A 59 1.98 -6.89 -0.91
CA GLN A 59 3.30 -7.33 -1.37
C GLN A 59 4.29 -7.32 -0.21
N TYR A 60 5.16 -8.31 -0.16
CA TYR A 60 6.17 -8.41 0.90
C TYR A 60 7.08 -7.19 0.97
N GLY A 61 7.50 -6.65 -0.17
CA GLY A 61 8.33 -5.45 -0.20
C GLY A 61 7.64 -4.20 0.36
N LEU A 62 6.32 -4.08 0.23
CA LEU A 62 5.55 -3.01 0.86
C LEU A 62 5.37 -3.26 2.36
N TRP A 63 5.24 -4.51 2.80
CA TRP A 63 5.26 -4.85 4.22
C TRP A 63 6.60 -4.51 4.86
N ASN A 64 7.72 -4.77 4.17
CA ASN A 64 9.04 -4.37 4.63
C ASN A 64 9.14 -2.84 4.77
N ALA A 65 8.62 -2.08 3.80
CA ALA A 65 8.55 -0.62 3.90
C ALA A 65 7.68 -0.14 5.07
N ALA A 66 6.49 -0.72 5.24
CA ALA A 66 5.59 -0.42 6.36
C ALA A 66 6.26 -0.72 7.72
N SER A 67 6.99 -1.84 7.83
CA SER A 67 7.71 -2.21 9.05
C SER A 67 8.76 -1.16 9.45
N LEU A 68 9.42 -0.54 8.47
CA LEU A 68 10.36 0.56 8.72
C LEU A 68 9.62 1.86 9.09
N MET A 69 8.59 2.23 8.33
CA MET A 69 7.91 3.52 8.47
C MET A 69 7.01 3.61 9.71
N CYS A 70 6.43 2.49 10.14
CA CYS A 70 5.47 2.41 11.24
C CYS A 70 6.10 1.93 12.56
N GLY A 71 7.40 1.58 12.58
CA GLY A 71 8.07 1.03 13.76
C GLY A 71 7.66 -0.42 14.08
N GLY A 72 7.36 -1.21 13.04
CA GLY A 72 6.78 -2.55 13.11
C GLY A 72 5.45 -2.64 12.38
N CYS A 73 5.06 -3.86 11.98
CA CYS A 73 3.81 -4.08 11.25
C CYS A 73 3.16 -5.39 11.68
N SER A 74 1.92 -5.33 12.17
CA SER A 74 1.02 -6.49 12.28
C SER A 74 0.17 -6.60 11.00
N ASP A 75 -0.64 -7.66 10.88
CA ASP A 75 -1.58 -7.79 9.77
C ASP A 75 -2.54 -6.58 9.71
N ASP A 76 -3.13 -6.21 10.86
CA ASP A 76 -4.01 -5.03 10.96
C ASP A 76 -3.26 -3.73 10.64
N GLY A 77 -2.04 -3.56 11.19
CA GLY A 77 -1.22 -2.39 10.90
C GLY A 77 -0.82 -2.28 9.42
N PHE A 78 -0.74 -3.40 8.71
CA PHE A 78 -0.47 -3.40 7.28
C PHE A 78 -1.69 -2.97 6.45
N ILE A 79 -2.90 -3.38 6.86
CA ILE A 79 -4.15 -2.90 6.26
C ILE A 79 -4.26 -1.38 6.40
N ASP A 80 -3.93 -0.85 7.58
CA ASP A 80 -3.92 0.58 7.86
C ASP A 80 -2.88 1.33 7.02
N PHE A 81 -1.70 0.73 6.83
CA PHE A 81 -0.66 1.26 5.95
C PHE A 81 -1.11 1.28 4.48
N GLN A 82 -1.76 0.22 4.00
CA GLN A 82 -2.29 0.19 2.63
C GLN A 82 -3.35 1.28 2.42
N ALA A 83 -4.22 1.51 3.40
CA ALA A 83 -5.18 2.60 3.37
C ALA A 83 -4.48 3.97 3.34
N TRP A 84 -3.45 4.16 4.17
CA TRP A 84 -2.62 5.37 4.15
C TRP A 84 -1.90 5.56 2.80
N LEU A 85 -1.39 4.49 2.19
CA LEU A 85 -0.72 4.51 0.90
C LEU A 85 -1.67 4.94 -0.23
N ILE A 86 -2.90 4.43 -0.23
CA ILE A 86 -3.96 4.85 -1.16
C ILE A 86 -4.26 6.34 -0.97
N ALA A 87 -4.36 6.82 0.28
CA ALA A 87 -4.59 8.22 0.59
C ALA A 87 -3.48 9.16 0.06
N GLN A 88 -2.28 8.64 -0.20
CA GLN A 88 -1.22 9.43 -0.84
C GLN A 88 -1.53 9.79 -2.30
N GLY A 89 -2.46 9.09 -2.92
CA GLY A 89 -2.87 9.29 -4.30
C GLY A 89 -2.14 8.37 -5.29
N ARG A 90 -2.66 8.35 -6.53
CA ARG A 90 -2.30 7.37 -7.56
C ARG A 90 -0.79 7.31 -7.84
N GLU A 91 -0.14 8.45 -7.99
CA GLU A 91 1.28 8.51 -8.37
C GLU A 91 2.17 7.88 -7.30
N VAL A 92 1.94 8.20 -6.03
CA VAL A 92 2.70 7.63 -4.91
C VAL A 92 2.40 6.15 -4.75
N TYR A 93 1.13 5.75 -4.84
CA TYR A 93 0.71 4.35 -4.77
C TYR A 93 1.39 3.50 -5.85
N LEU A 94 1.35 3.94 -7.11
CA LEU A 94 1.98 3.22 -8.22
C LEU A 94 3.51 3.22 -8.13
N ALA A 95 4.12 4.34 -7.71
CA ALA A 95 5.56 4.42 -7.51
C ALA A 95 6.03 3.43 -6.44
N ALA A 96 5.32 3.32 -5.31
CA ALA A 96 5.66 2.40 -4.24
C ALA A 96 5.54 0.92 -4.64
N LEU A 97 4.61 0.59 -5.55
CA LEU A 97 4.50 -0.76 -6.11
C LEU A 97 5.62 -1.09 -7.10
N ALA A 98 6.16 -0.08 -7.78
CA ALA A 98 7.29 -0.24 -8.68
C ALA A 98 8.64 -0.22 -7.92
N ASP A 99 8.73 0.51 -6.82
CA ASP A 99 9.91 0.64 -5.96
C ASP A 99 9.47 1.09 -4.56
N PRO A 100 9.32 0.16 -3.57
CA PRO A 100 8.88 0.55 -2.24
C PRO A 100 9.80 1.57 -1.54
N ASP A 101 11.08 1.64 -1.92
CA ASP A 101 12.04 2.60 -1.38
C ASP A 101 11.74 4.05 -1.81
N SER A 102 10.87 4.26 -2.82
CA SER A 102 10.37 5.57 -3.22
C SER A 102 9.58 6.27 -2.12
N LEU A 103 9.03 5.52 -1.15
CA LEU A 103 8.30 6.07 -0.01
C LEU A 103 9.18 6.92 0.91
N ALA A 104 10.51 6.85 0.78
CA ALA A 104 11.41 7.77 1.46
C ALA A 104 11.15 9.25 1.08
N ASP A 105 10.63 9.51 -0.13
CA ASP A 105 10.22 10.84 -0.62
C ASP A 105 8.85 11.29 -0.12
N THR A 106 8.05 10.36 0.40
CA THR A 106 6.71 10.66 0.90
C THR A 106 6.79 11.22 2.32
N GLU A 107 6.04 12.29 2.57
CA GLU A 107 5.88 12.83 3.92
C GLU A 107 5.02 11.88 4.76
N ALA A 108 5.60 11.36 5.84
CA ALA A 108 4.90 10.52 6.79
C ALA A 108 4.01 11.38 7.71
N TYR A 109 2.74 11.04 7.79
CA TYR A 109 1.77 11.62 8.73
C TYR A 109 0.88 10.51 9.29
N GLY A 110 0.23 10.76 10.43
CA GLY A 110 -0.68 9.80 11.05
C GLY A 110 -0.03 8.45 11.39
N GLY A 111 1.30 8.42 11.61
CA GLY A 111 2.03 7.16 11.82
C GLY A 111 2.04 6.23 10.60
N CYS A 112 1.75 6.74 9.40
CA CYS A 112 1.53 5.96 8.18
C CYS A 112 0.39 4.94 8.30
N GLN A 113 -0.62 5.24 9.12
CA GLN A 113 -1.79 4.39 9.36
C GLN A 113 -3.06 5.19 9.08
N PHE A 114 -4.01 4.61 8.35
CA PHE A 114 -5.30 5.25 8.08
C PHE A 114 -6.46 4.24 8.10
N GLU A 115 -6.58 3.49 9.19
CA GLU A 115 -7.60 2.44 9.42
C GLU A 115 -9.00 2.85 8.95
N ALA A 116 -9.50 3.98 9.46
CA ALA A 116 -10.86 4.44 9.23
C ALA A 116 -11.21 4.65 7.74
N LEU A 117 -10.23 4.94 6.88
CA LEU A 117 -10.46 5.14 5.46
C LEU A 117 -10.94 3.86 4.77
N THR A 118 -10.49 2.69 5.23
CA THR A 118 -10.93 1.37 4.76
C THR A 118 -12.44 1.19 4.83
N TYR A 119 -13.08 1.79 5.84
CA TYR A 119 -14.49 1.55 6.12
C TYR A 119 -15.45 2.56 5.50
N VAL A 120 -14.95 3.69 4.98
CA VAL A 120 -15.81 4.82 4.54
C VAL A 120 -16.88 4.38 3.52
N GLY A 121 -16.50 3.59 2.51
CA GLY A 121 -17.45 3.11 1.49
C GLY A 121 -18.56 2.25 2.10
N ASN A 122 -18.21 1.33 3.00
CA ASN A 122 -19.16 0.49 3.71
C ASN A 122 -20.07 1.32 4.63
N THR A 123 -19.50 2.22 5.43
CA THR A 123 -20.25 3.07 6.37
C THR A 123 -21.28 3.93 5.64
N VAL A 124 -20.92 4.53 4.50
CA VAL A 124 -21.86 5.31 3.69
C VAL A 124 -22.96 4.42 3.12
N LEU A 125 -22.63 3.24 2.58
CA LEU A 125 -23.62 2.32 2.04
C LEU A 125 -24.61 1.87 3.13
N GLU A 126 -24.11 1.40 4.27
CA GLU A 126 -24.93 0.99 5.41
C GLU A 126 -25.82 2.12 5.91
N THR A 127 -25.32 3.35 5.94
CA THR A 127 -26.13 4.52 6.32
C THR A 127 -27.27 4.80 5.34
N LEU A 128 -27.02 4.62 4.04
CA LEU A 128 -28.00 4.92 2.98
C LEU A 128 -29.04 3.81 2.79
N THR A 129 -28.67 2.55 3.01
CA THR A 129 -29.48 1.39 2.62
C THR A 129 -29.80 0.43 3.77
N GLY A 130 -29.02 0.48 4.86
CA GLY A 130 -29.05 -0.51 5.94
C GLY A 130 -28.37 -1.84 5.60
N GLN A 131 -27.67 -1.94 4.46
CA GLN A 131 -26.99 -3.15 3.99
C GLN A 131 -25.47 -2.98 4.00
N SER A 132 -24.75 -4.05 4.34
CA SER A 132 -23.30 -4.05 4.32
C SER A 132 -22.74 -4.22 2.91
N ALA A 133 -21.63 -3.56 2.60
CA ALA A 133 -20.96 -3.69 1.30
C ALA A 133 -20.42 -5.11 1.09
N TYR A 134 -20.10 -5.80 2.18
CA TYR A 134 -19.66 -7.19 2.19
C TYR A 134 -20.77 -8.18 1.82
N ASP A 135 -22.04 -7.85 2.08
CA ASP A 135 -23.18 -8.74 1.81
C ASP A 135 -23.48 -8.87 0.31
N SER A 136 -23.13 -7.85 -0.47
CA SER A 136 -23.45 -7.74 -1.90
C SER A 136 -22.30 -8.14 -2.82
N MET A 137 -21.18 -8.60 -2.27
CA MET A 137 -19.97 -8.93 -3.02
C MET A 137 -20.18 -10.21 -3.85
N ASP A 138 -20.12 -10.08 -5.17
CA ASP A 138 -19.96 -11.21 -6.09
C ASP A 138 -18.46 -11.49 -6.28
N PRO A 139 -17.93 -12.65 -5.80
CA PRO A 139 -16.51 -12.97 -5.90
C PRO A 139 -15.98 -12.94 -7.34
N ALA A 140 -16.77 -13.39 -8.32
CA ALA A 140 -16.31 -13.43 -9.71
C ALA A 140 -16.23 -12.02 -10.32
N ALA A 141 -17.16 -11.14 -9.96
CA ALA A 141 -17.13 -9.74 -10.36
C ALA A 141 -15.95 -9.00 -9.70
N TYR A 142 -15.70 -9.28 -8.41
CA TYR A 142 -14.58 -8.68 -7.68
C TYR A 142 -13.22 -9.15 -8.22
N ASP A 143 -13.05 -10.44 -8.53
CA ASP A 143 -11.82 -10.94 -9.17
C ASP A 143 -11.58 -10.27 -10.53
N ALA A 144 -12.64 -10.07 -11.32
CA ALA A 144 -12.55 -9.36 -12.60
C ALA A 144 -12.17 -7.89 -12.41
N LEU A 145 -12.72 -7.23 -11.39
CA LEU A 145 -12.34 -5.86 -11.01
C LEU A 145 -10.87 -5.79 -10.63
N VAL A 146 -10.39 -6.65 -9.73
CA VAL A 146 -8.98 -6.68 -9.30
C VAL A 146 -8.05 -6.93 -10.49
N ALA A 147 -8.44 -7.80 -11.43
CA ALA A 147 -7.69 -8.04 -12.66
C ALA A 147 -7.64 -6.81 -13.59
N GLU A 148 -8.70 -6.00 -13.64
CA GLU A 148 -8.72 -4.71 -14.35
C GLU A 148 -7.80 -3.69 -13.67
N LEU A 149 -7.93 -3.48 -12.36
CA LEU A 149 -7.11 -2.54 -11.59
C LEU A 149 -5.61 -2.84 -11.72
N ARG A 150 -5.25 -4.13 -11.76
CA ARG A 150 -3.86 -4.59 -11.89
C ARG A 150 -3.20 -4.16 -13.20
N GLN A 151 -3.94 -3.87 -14.27
CA GLN A 151 -3.37 -3.56 -15.59
C GLN A 151 -2.50 -2.30 -15.58
N ASP A 152 -2.77 -1.37 -14.66
CA ASP A 152 -2.03 -0.12 -14.49
C ASP A 152 -0.80 -0.27 -13.56
N ILE A 153 -0.63 -1.42 -12.91
CA ILE A 153 0.39 -1.64 -11.88
C ILE A 153 1.62 -2.33 -12.48
N THR A 154 2.78 -1.71 -12.27
CA THR A 154 4.08 -2.35 -12.48
C THR A 154 4.68 -2.71 -11.13
N TYR A 155 5.01 -3.99 -10.94
CA TYR A 155 5.65 -4.48 -9.73
C TYR A 155 7.17 -4.45 -9.88
N GLY A 156 7.85 -3.86 -8.89
CA GLY A 156 9.31 -3.79 -8.83
C GLY A 156 9.99 -5.15 -8.72
N GLU A 157 11.24 -5.22 -9.18
CA GLU A 157 12.07 -6.39 -8.93
C GLU A 157 12.23 -6.61 -7.41
N GLY A 158 11.96 -7.83 -6.97
CA GLY A 158 12.09 -8.19 -5.57
C GLY A 158 10.93 -7.78 -4.66
N ILE A 159 9.91 -7.07 -5.13
CA ILE A 159 8.75 -6.72 -4.30
C ILE A 159 7.98 -7.94 -3.78
N GLY A 160 8.07 -9.06 -4.50
CA GLY A 160 7.52 -10.35 -4.11
C GLY A 160 8.45 -11.21 -3.25
N TYR A 161 9.56 -10.68 -2.72
CA TYR A 161 10.45 -11.39 -1.82
C TYR A 161 10.30 -10.87 -0.37
N PRO A 162 10.10 -11.74 0.64
CA PRO A 162 9.95 -11.34 2.03
C PRO A 162 11.30 -11.16 2.69
N TYR A 163 11.88 -9.96 2.62
CA TYR A 163 13.20 -9.64 3.17
C TYR A 163 13.22 -9.67 4.70
N GLU A 164 14.33 -10.13 5.28
CA GLU A 164 14.63 -10.08 6.72
C GLU A 164 15.52 -8.87 7.06
N TRP A 165 15.72 -8.62 8.36
CA TRP A 165 16.38 -7.41 8.89
C TRP A 165 17.74 -7.09 8.25
N ASP A 166 18.59 -8.10 8.05
CA ASP A 166 19.94 -7.97 7.48
C ASP A 166 19.94 -7.77 5.95
N GLU A 167 18.79 -7.95 5.29
CA GLU A 167 18.62 -7.75 3.86
C GLU A 167 18.00 -6.38 3.53
N LEU A 168 17.38 -5.70 4.52
CA LEU A 168 16.63 -4.47 4.31
C LEU A 168 17.48 -3.32 3.77
N GLU A 169 18.71 -3.12 4.24
CA GLU A 169 19.55 -2.00 3.79
C GLU A 169 19.91 -2.13 2.30
N THR A 170 19.99 -3.36 1.78
CA THR A 170 20.23 -3.60 0.35
C THR A 170 18.98 -3.32 -0.48
N TYR A 171 17.79 -3.70 0.03
CA TYR A 171 16.54 -3.59 -0.70
C TYR A 171 15.90 -2.19 -0.60
N LEU A 172 15.87 -1.59 0.60
CA LEU A 172 15.26 -0.31 0.93
C LEU A 172 16.27 0.68 1.56
N PRO A 173 17.40 0.99 0.88
CA PRO A 173 18.48 1.80 1.46
C PRO A 173 18.01 3.17 1.94
N ARG A 174 17.07 3.82 1.23
CA ARG A 174 16.63 5.18 1.56
C ARG A 174 15.69 5.17 2.76
N LEU A 175 14.77 4.22 2.83
CA LEU A 175 13.91 4.04 4.00
C LEU A 175 14.72 3.61 5.23
N CYS A 176 15.69 2.70 5.09
CA CYS A 176 16.58 2.33 6.18
C CYS A 176 17.35 3.56 6.69
N ALA A 177 17.96 4.35 5.81
CA ALA A 177 18.66 5.56 6.21
C ALA A 177 17.77 6.60 6.93
N LYS A 178 16.46 6.60 6.66
CA LYS A 178 15.50 7.55 7.24
C LYS A 178 14.87 7.07 8.54
N TYR A 179 14.62 5.77 8.69
CA TYR A 179 13.79 5.23 9.77
C TYR A 179 14.46 4.17 10.65
N LEU A 180 15.56 3.56 10.19
CA LEU A 180 16.20 2.48 10.94
C LEU A 180 17.25 3.05 11.90
N GLU A 181 16.99 2.92 13.21
CA GLU A 181 17.92 3.37 14.24
C GLU A 181 19.19 2.49 14.25
N PRO A 182 20.39 3.07 14.42
CA PRO A 182 21.64 2.31 14.53
C PRO A 182 21.59 1.25 15.63
N GLY A 183 22.05 0.03 15.37
CA GLY A 183 22.03 -1.07 16.33
C GLY A 183 20.74 -1.92 16.29
N THR A 184 19.72 -1.49 15.54
CA THR A 184 18.43 -2.22 15.45
C THR A 184 18.61 -3.58 14.82
N VAL A 185 19.32 -3.66 13.69
CA VAL A 185 19.54 -4.94 12.96
C VAL A 185 20.32 -5.91 13.84
N GLU A 186 21.41 -5.45 14.45
CA GLU A 186 22.23 -6.25 15.36
C GLU A 186 21.39 -6.79 16.52
N SER A 187 20.58 -5.93 17.15
CA SER A 187 19.69 -6.35 18.23
C SER A 187 18.68 -7.40 17.78
N MET A 188 18.05 -7.23 16.62
CA MET A 188 17.06 -8.21 16.10
C MET A 188 17.70 -9.56 15.79
N LEU A 189 18.92 -9.56 15.25
CA LEU A 189 19.70 -10.77 14.99
C LEU A 189 20.11 -11.46 16.30
N GLU A 190 20.55 -10.71 17.31
CA GLU A 190 20.93 -11.24 18.62
C GLU A 190 19.75 -11.88 19.37
N THR A 191 18.55 -11.29 19.27
CA THR A 191 17.34 -11.83 19.91
C THR A 191 16.65 -12.91 19.08
N GLY A 192 17.09 -13.14 17.84
CA GLY A 192 16.43 -14.06 16.91
C GLY A 192 15.04 -13.59 16.47
N SER A 193 14.78 -12.28 16.53
CA SER A 193 13.52 -11.67 16.13
C SER A 193 13.47 -11.53 14.61
N THR A 194 12.52 -12.22 13.97
CA THR A 194 12.35 -12.19 12.50
C THR A 194 11.17 -11.31 12.10
N ILE A 195 11.25 -10.70 10.91
CA ILE A 195 10.12 -9.97 10.31
C ILE A 195 9.04 -10.97 9.92
N TRP A 196 9.44 -12.11 9.36
CA TRP A 196 8.53 -13.13 8.88
C TRP A 196 8.50 -14.33 9.82
N TYR A 197 7.33 -14.95 9.96
CA TYR A 197 7.22 -16.20 10.72
C TYR A 197 7.91 -17.34 9.97
N SER A 198 9.07 -17.78 10.47
CA SER A 198 9.93 -18.80 9.85
C SER A 198 9.27 -20.19 9.75
N GLY A 199 8.22 -20.46 10.53
CA GLY A 199 7.42 -21.68 10.45
C GLY A 199 6.38 -21.67 9.32
N SER A 200 6.18 -20.54 8.62
CA SER A 200 5.23 -20.45 7.51
C SER A 200 5.80 -21.13 6.24
N PRO A 201 5.13 -22.17 5.69
CA PRO A 201 5.56 -22.81 4.45
C PRO A 201 5.63 -21.84 3.26
N ASP A 202 4.75 -20.83 3.23
CA ASP A 202 4.72 -19.84 2.15
C ASP A 202 5.94 -18.93 2.21
N ILE A 203 6.34 -18.48 3.40
CA ILE A 203 7.57 -17.70 3.60
C ILE A 203 8.80 -18.54 3.26
N GLN A 204 8.86 -19.79 3.71
CA GLN A 204 9.97 -20.69 3.38
C GLN A 204 10.09 -20.88 1.86
N LYS A 205 8.97 -21.08 1.17
CA LYS A 205 8.92 -21.23 -0.29
C LYS A 205 9.35 -19.95 -1.00
N ALA A 206 8.86 -18.78 -0.57
CA ALA A 206 9.22 -17.49 -1.14
C ALA A 206 10.71 -17.16 -0.95
N ARG A 207 11.30 -17.55 0.19
CA ARG A 207 12.72 -17.32 0.53
C ARG A 207 13.68 -18.38 -0.03
N ALA A 208 13.20 -19.51 -0.56
CA ALA A 208 14.04 -20.64 -0.94
C ALA A 208 15.13 -20.29 -1.98
N GLY A 209 14.89 -19.28 -2.82
CA GLY A 209 15.84 -18.81 -3.84
C GLY A 209 16.85 -17.74 -3.37
N GLY A 210 16.71 -17.25 -2.12
CA GLY A 210 17.43 -16.07 -1.64
C GLY A 210 16.91 -14.75 -2.24
N PRO A 211 17.40 -13.60 -1.74
CA PRO A 211 16.95 -12.30 -2.20
C PRO A 211 17.34 -12.07 -3.67
N PRO A 212 16.46 -11.51 -4.51
CA PRO A 212 16.80 -11.10 -5.86
C PRO A 212 17.95 -10.09 -5.86
N GLN A 213 18.89 -10.24 -6.80
CA GLN A 213 19.96 -9.27 -6.96
C GLN A 213 19.40 -8.03 -7.66
N ARG A 214 19.34 -6.89 -6.96
CA ARG A 214 19.00 -5.61 -7.60
C ARG A 214 20.00 -5.36 -8.73
N GLY A 215 19.53 -5.26 -9.97
CA GLY A 215 20.41 -4.94 -11.10
C GLY A 215 21.22 -3.69 -10.80
N VAL A 216 22.55 -3.81 -10.78
CA VAL A 216 23.45 -2.65 -10.66
C VAL A 216 23.11 -1.70 -11.81
N PRO A 217 22.81 -0.41 -11.56
CA PRO A 217 22.62 0.54 -12.65
C PRO A 217 23.89 0.53 -13.50
N GLN A 218 23.77 0.13 -14.76
CA GLN A 218 24.87 0.25 -15.71
C GLN A 218 25.19 1.74 -15.83
N ILE A 219 26.25 2.18 -15.17
CA ILE A 219 26.86 3.47 -15.46
C ILE A 219 27.45 3.33 -16.87
N ASN A 220 26.67 3.69 -17.89
CA ASN A 220 27.21 3.99 -19.20
C ASN A 220 28.06 5.26 -19.04
N MET A 221 29.31 5.07 -18.64
CA MET A 221 30.34 6.08 -18.83
C MET A 221 30.60 6.19 -20.33
N ASN A 222 29.84 7.06 -21.00
CA ASN A 222 30.22 7.56 -22.30
C ASN A 222 31.52 8.36 -22.13
N MET A 223 32.66 7.70 -22.28
CA MET A 223 33.91 8.40 -22.61
C MET A 223 33.83 8.83 -24.08
N GLU A 224 33.14 9.93 -24.33
CA GLU A 224 33.42 10.75 -25.51
C GLU A 224 34.54 11.71 -25.14
N GLY A 225 35.73 11.47 -25.71
CA GLY A 225 36.83 12.42 -25.65
C GLY A 225 38.22 11.80 -25.79
N MET A 226 38.61 11.41 -27.01
CA MET A 226 39.95 11.60 -27.57
C MET A 226 39.87 11.67 -29.10
#